data_AF-A0A7X4Z541-F1
#
_entry.id   AF-A0A7X4Z541-F1
#
_cell.length_a   1.000
_cell.length_b   1.000
_cell.length_c   1.000
_cell.angle_alpha   90.00
_cell.angle_beta   90.00
_cell.angle_gamma   90.00
#
_symmetry.space_group_name_H-M   'P 1'
#
loop_
_entity.id
_entity.type
_entity.pdbx_description
1 polymer ?
#
loop_
_entity_poly.entity_id
_entity_poly.type
_entity_poly.pdbx_seq_one_letter_code
_entity_poly.pdbx_strand_id
1 'polypeptide(L)'
;MKITEIQIKNFGKLHNINVRPLPGLNVIYGENETGKSTMQQFITGMLFGMDKQGGSLAKNDRYQQYEPWDSSSSFSGGMKFTVGGKPFFLERNFYHKQKSASLVNEMDGEKLSVEQGDLEMLLGGMKKTAYENTYCIRQAEVETKEEFAEVLQNYFINASAGSDGDIDLTGASRRLQEKKKAAQQRYRQEEEMRNETVEKLRLEESILEKDIEQLQSQQKEDFVDFPGQDPNMIIPERDTNQMAEYLRDLRLKKKQQGYLWRCAVSVLTASVGFIFGILNAQHHSLQENPGWMALELFLLFLFLGGLGGVCHWFQKERRLRKLRRQQQEEAKELTITASRDMEWKRVHVESEKQAKHQAVEALLQEQLAEKRAMLINLREEMEEVQEATEQERELEQQIQAYDLAYQTLQTLSQDIYHDTRNQLEQVMSQILAEMTHGKYDTIGLDDQMNLMVQKEDRSLRPWQVSQGVMEQMYVALRFGAGGMFTQEESMPIILDEVFAAFDEKRLEAVLQWLGRQKGQIFLFTCQRREMEILERNHIPYGKIMLSR
;
A
#
# COMPACT_ATOMS: atom_id res chain seq x y z
N MET A 1 43.54 35.83 -12.86
CA MET A 1 44.13 35.15 -14.03
C MET A 1 44.07 36.06 -15.26
N LYS A 2 45.12 36.10 -16.09
CA LYS A 2 45.10 36.74 -17.43
C LYS A 2 45.74 35.84 -18.48
N ILE A 3 45.03 35.55 -19.57
CA ILE A 3 45.50 34.77 -20.72
C ILE A 3 46.34 35.69 -21.62
N THR A 4 47.57 35.28 -21.91
CA THR A 4 48.54 36.05 -22.70
C THR A 4 48.75 35.47 -24.11
N GLU A 5 48.55 34.16 -24.28
CA GLU A 5 48.64 33.50 -25.59
C GLU A 5 47.71 32.28 -25.67
N ILE A 6 47.03 32.12 -26.79
CA ILE A 6 46.15 30.99 -27.11
C ILE A 6 46.70 30.32 -28.37
N GLN A 7 47.17 29.08 -28.24
CA GLN A 7 47.80 28.31 -29.31
C GLN A 7 46.95 27.09 -29.65
N ILE A 8 46.15 27.19 -30.70
CA ILE A 8 45.31 26.09 -31.19
C ILE A 8 46.09 25.35 -32.28
N LYS A 9 46.60 24.15 -31.97
CA LYS A 9 47.18 23.27 -32.99
C LYS A 9 46.05 22.68 -33.82
N ASN A 10 45.11 22.03 -33.16
CA ASN A 10 43.88 21.55 -33.79
C ASN A 10 42.74 21.38 -32.77
N PHE A 11 41.60 22.01 -33.03
CA PHE A 11 40.40 21.91 -32.21
C PHE A 11 39.15 22.22 -33.05
N GLY A 12 38.30 21.23 -33.32
CA GLY A 12 37.15 21.33 -34.21
C GLY A 12 37.57 21.76 -35.63
N LYS A 13 37.14 22.96 -36.04
CA LYS A 13 37.49 23.59 -37.32
C LYS A 13 38.67 24.57 -37.26
N LEU A 14 39.22 24.80 -36.06
CA LEU A 14 40.32 25.73 -35.84
C LEU A 14 41.65 24.97 -35.91
N HIS A 15 42.51 25.41 -36.82
CA HIS A 15 43.80 24.77 -37.10
C HIS A 15 44.91 25.82 -37.13
N ASN A 16 46.02 25.56 -36.44
CA ASN A 16 47.21 26.43 -36.43
C ASN A 16 46.93 27.92 -36.14
N ILE A 17 46.05 28.19 -35.17
CA ILE A 17 45.72 29.55 -34.76
C ILE A 17 46.57 29.92 -33.55
N ASN A 18 47.23 31.08 -33.62
CA ASN A 18 47.90 31.68 -32.48
C ASN A 18 47.36 33.10 -32.26
N VAL A 19 46.82 33.36 -31.07
CA VAL A 19 46.25 34.65 -30.68
C VAL A 19 46.93 35.14 -29.42
N ARG A 20 47.24 36.44 -29.38
CA ARG A 20 47.80 37.12 -28.21
C ARG A 20 46.84 38.19 -27.72
N PRO A 21 45.91 37.85 -26.81
CA PRO A 21 44.96 38.81 -26.26
C PRO A 21 45.66 39.90 -25.46
N LEU A 22 45.07 41.08 -25.42
CA LEU A 22 45.50 42.17 -24.56
C LEU A 22 44.88 42.05 -23.16
N PRO A 23 45.43 42.74 -22.15
CA PRO A 23 44.72 42.96 -20.90
C PRO A 23 43.42 43.75 -21.14
N GLY A 24 42.40 43.54 -20.29
CA GLY A 24 41.11 44.21 -20.41
C GLY A 24 40.20 43.61 -21.50
N LEU A 25 39.46 44.47 -22.20
CA LEU A 25 38.47 44.06 -23.19
C LEU A 25 39.12 43.62 -24.52
N ASN A 26 38.76 42.43 -24.98
CA ASN A 26 39.14 41.89 -26.29
C ASN A 26 37.88 41.53 -27.08
N VAL A 27 37.74 42.08 -28.27
CA VAL A 27 36.65 41.76 -29.19
C VAL A 27 37.15 40.75 -30.22
N ILE A 28 36.54 39.56 -30.19
CA ILE A 28 36.77 38.49 -31.15
C ILE A 28 35.64 38.55 -32.18
N TYR A 29 35.95 39.13 -33.33
CA TYR A 29 35.01 39.31 -34.42
C TYR A 29 35.20 38.25 -35.49
N GLY A 30 34.10 37.69 -35.96
CA GLY A 30 34.09 36.80 -37.13
C GLY A 30 32.66 36.51 -37.58
N GLU A 31 32.47 36.30 -38.88
CA GLU A 31 31.18 35.90 -39.43
C GLU A 31 30.68 34.58 -38.81
N ASN A 32 29.42 34.23 -39.08
CA ASN A 32 28.91 32.94 -38.64
C ASN A 32 29.76 31.81 -39.24
N GLU A 33 29.94 30.77 -38.44
CA GLU A 33 30.76 29.59 -38.78
C GLU A 33 32.28 29.82 -38.90
N THR A 34 32.82 31.01 -38.61
CA THR A 34 34.28 31.25 -38.54
C THR A 34 34.97 30.56 -37.36
N GLY A 35 34.20 30.16 -36.34
CA GLY A 35 34.69 29.37 -35.20
C GLY A 35 34.89 30.12 -33.90
N LYS A 36 34.17 31.23 -33.71
CA LYS A 36 33.99 31.91 -32.41
C LYS A 36 33.68 30.93 -31.26
N SER A 37 32.57 30.18 -31.36
CA SER A 37 32.21 29.22 -30.32
C SER A 37 33.21 28.06 -30.19
N THR A 38 33.93 27.70 -31.25
CA THR A 38 35.01 26.71 -31.20
C THR A 38 36.20 27.24 -30.39
N MET A 39 36.57 28.51 -30.54
CA MET A 39 37.62 29.17 -29.75
C MET A 39 37.19 29.36 -28.30
N GLN A 40 35.94 29.75 -28.04
CA GLN A 40 35.39 29.81 -26.69
C GLN A 40 35.50 28.45 -25.98
N GLN A 41 35.07 27.37 -26.66
CA GLN A 41 35.16 26.02 -26.09
C GLN A 41 36.59 25.53 -25.95
N PHE A 42 37.51 25.94 -26.82
CA PHE A 42 38.94 25.68 -26.63
C PHE A 42 39.43 26.32 -25.32
N ILE A 43 39.08 27.58 -25.05
CA ILE A 43 39.49 28.24 -23.79
C ILE A 43 38.94 27.48 -22.58
N THR A 44 37.63 27.17 -22.57
CA THR A 44 37.02 26.40 -21.48
C THR A 44 37.64 25.00 -21.33
N GLY A 45 37.90 24.32 -22.45
CA GLY A 45 38.55 23.00 -22.47
C GLY A 45 40.00 23.03 -21.98
N MET A 46 40.75 24.10 -22.26
CA MET A 46 42.09 24.28 -21.70
C MET A 46 42.05 24.43 -20.19
N LEU A 47 41.11 25.22 -19.64
CA LEU A 47 41.01 25.44 -18.20
C LEU A 47 40.55 24.18 -17.45
N PHE A 48 39.46 23.56 -17.88
CA PHE A 48 38.79 22.50 -17.11
C PHE A 48 38.92 21.10 -17.69
N GLY A 49 39.47 20.96 -18.90
CA GLY A 49 39.50 19.69 -19.63
C GLY A 49 38.19 19.36 -20.33
N MET A 50 38.24 18.26 -21.08
CA MET A 50 37.10 17.68 -21.78
C MET A 50 37.14 16.16 -21.62
N ASP A 51 35.96 15.57 -21.48
CA ASP A 51 35.77 14.13 -21.36
C ASP A 51 34.77 13.66 -22.41
N LYS A 52 35.08 12.52 -23.03
CA LYS A 52 34.19 11.84 -23.97
C LYS A 52 33.14 11.07 -23.17
N GLN A 53 31.86 11.42 -23.32
CA GLN A 53 30.78 10.76 -22.60
C GLN A 53 30.35 9.46 -23.32
N GLY A 54 30.08 8.39 -22.56
CA GLY A 54 29.61 7.10 -23.08
C GLY A 54 28.11 6.86 -22.90
N GLY A 55 27.53 5.91 -23.65
CA GLY A 55 26.17 5.40 -23.46
C GLY A 55 25.04 6.29 -24.01
N SER A 56 23.84 6.24 -23.40
CA SER A 56 22.62 6.98 -23.81
C SER A 56 22.81 8.51 -23.83
N LEU A 57 23.81 9.01 -23.10
CA LEU A 57 24.21 10.43 -23.03
C LEU A 57 25.07 10.89 -24.23
N ALA A 58 25.51 9.97 -25.10
CA ALA A 58 26.37 10.28 -26.26
C ALA A 58 25.73 11.19 -27.31
N LYS A 59 24.39 11.35 -27.31
CA LYS A 59 23.68 12.21 -28.28
C LYS A 59 23.98 13.71 -28.10
N ASN A 60 24.45 14.14 -26.92
CA ASN A 60 24.80 15.53 -26.61
C ASN A 60 26.30 15.69 -26.24
N ASP A 61 27.14 14.75 -26.65
CA ASP A 61 28.56 14.76 -26.29
C ASP A 61 29.30 15.90 -27.01
N ARG A 62 29.51 17.01 -26.29
CA ARG A 62 30.25 18.19 -26.77
C ARG A 62 31.67 17.83 -27.22
N TYR A 63 32.24 16.73 -26.72
CA TYR A 63 33.54 16.24 -27.16
C TYR A 63 33.54 15.92 -28.67
N GLN A 64 32.54 15.20 -29.16
CA GLN A 64 32.49 14.76 -30.57
C GLN A 64 32.32 15.94 -31.53
N GLN A 65 31.67 17.01 -31.10
CA GLN A 65 31.49 18.22 -31.91
C GLN A 65 32.81 18.94 -32.22
N TYR A 66 33.80 18.84 -31.32
CA TYR A 66 35.09 19.51 -31.45
C TYR A 66 36.25 18.56 -31.73
N GLU A 67 35.97 17.25 -31.85
CA GLU A 67 36.96 16.29 -32.35
C GLU A 67 37.26 16.62 -33.83
N PRO A 68 38.54 16.84 -34.20
CA PRO A 68 38.90 17.15 -35.57
C PRO A 68 38.47 16.04 -36.53
N TRP A 69 37.90 16.42 -37.66
CA TRP A 69 37.36 15.51 -38.69
C TRP A 69 38.45 14.68 -39.37
N ASP A 70 39.69 15.16 -39.39
CA ASP A 70 40.82 14.50 -40.04
C ASP A 70 41.62 13.65 -39.03
N SER A 71 41.58 12.33 -39.20
CA SER A 71 42.20 11.34 -38.31
C SER A 71 43.72 11.47 -38.15
N SER A 72 44.38 12.24 -39.00
CA SER A 72 45.83 12.47 -38.98
C SER A 72 46.26 13.61 -38.04
N SER A 73 45.30 14.35 -37.48
CA SER A 73 45.53 15.68 -36.94
C SER A 73 45.42 15.72 -35.40
N SER A 74 46.41 16.32 -34.75
CA SER A 74 46.59 16.28 -33.28
C SER A 74 45.55 17.12 -32.53
N PHE A 75 44.53 16.52 -31.91
CA PHE A 75 43.52 17.22 -31.09
C PHE A 75 44.12 17.84 -29.82
N SER A 76 44.73 19.02 -29.94
CA SER A 76 45.62 19.57 -28.92
C SER A 76 45.84 21.08 -29.08
N GLY A 77 46.36 21.69 -28.02
CA GLY A 77 46.76 23.08 -28.03
C GLY A 77 47.50 23.50 -26.75
N GLY A 78 47.94 24.74 -26.74
CA GLY A 78 48.63 25.39 -25.63
C GLY A 78 47.94 26.69 -25.23
N MET A 79 48.12 27.09 -23.98
CA MET A 79 47.65 28.35 -23.44
C MET A 79 48.70 28.90 -22.49
N LYS A 80 49.09 30.17 -22.68
CA LYS A 80 49.90 30.91 -21.72
C LYS A 80 49.01 31.85 -20.93
N PHE A 81 49.22 31.89 -19.63
CA PHE A 81 48.47 32.77 -18.74
C PHE A 81 49.31 33.18 -17.53
N THR A 82 48.81 34.15 -16.78
CA THR A 82 49.42 34.63 -15.54
C THR A 82 48.43 34.51 -14.39
N VAL A 83 48.91 34.06 -13.23
CA VAL A 83 48.20 34.05 -11.95
C VAL A 83 49.12 34.58 -10.87
N GLY A 84 48.69 35.58 -10.12
CA GLY A 84 49.51 36.26 -9.09
C GLY A 84 50.76 36.89 -9.69
N GLY A 85 50.71 37.31 -10.95
CA GLY A 85 51.87 37.81 -11.71
C GLY A 85 52.86 36.73 -12.18
N LYS A 86 52.68 35.46 -11.83
CA LYS A 86 53.54 34.36 -12.29
C LYS A 86 53.04 33.80 -13.63
N PRO A 87 53.91 33.63 -14.65
CA PRO A 87 53.57 33.06 -15.95
C PRO A 87 53.53 31.53 -15.92
N PHE A 88 52.50 30.97 -16.54
CA PHE A 88 52.30 29.53 -16.70
C PHE A 88 52.00 29.20 -18.16
N PHE A 89 52.50 28.04 -18.59
CA PHE A 89 52.19 27.42 -19.86
C PHE A 89 51.47 26.09 -19.63
N LEU A 90 50.26 25.98 -20.16
CA LEU A 90 49.44 24.78 -20.13
C LEU A 90 49.34 24.21 -21.54
N GLU A 91 49.77 22.98 -21.73
CA GLU A 91 49.58 22.22 -22.96
C GLU A 91 48.62 21.06 -22.69
N ARG A 92 47.64 20.85 -23.58
CA ARG A 92 46.70 19.71 -23.49
C ARG A 92 46.60 18.95 -24.80
N ASN A 93 46.55 17.63 -24.69
CA ASN A 93 46.05 16.73 -25.70
C ASN A 93 44.66 16.24 -25.28
N PHE A 94 43.65 16.59 -26.05
CA PHE A 94 42.27 16.24 -25.80
C PHE A 94 41.91 14.86 -26.35
N TYR A 95 42.76 14.25 -27.19
CA TYR A 95 42.45 12.96 -27.81
C TYR A 95 42.29 11.86 -26.75
N HIS A 96 41.08 11.30 -26.65
CA HIS A 96 40.70 10.33 -25.61
C HIS A 96 41.66 9.14 -25.43
N LYS A 97 42.37 8.68 -26.47
CA LYS A 97 43.36 7.58 -26.37
C LYS A 97 44.74 8.01 -25.88
N GLN A 98 45.06 9.31 -25.98
CA GLN A 98 46.36 9.88 -25.64
C GLN A 98 46.18 11.18 -24.84
N LYS A 99 45.18 11.19 -23.97
CA LYS A 99 44.82 12.38 -23.19
C LYS A 99 45.98 12.73 -22.27
N SER A 100 46.43 13.98 -22.32
CA SER A 100 47.50 14.47 -21.47
C SER A 100 47.35 15.96 -21.20
N ALA A 101 47.88 16.41 -20.06
CA ALA A 101 47.97 17.81 -19.70
C ALA A 101 49.34 18.06 -19.04
N SER A 102 50.04 19.09 -19.50
CA SER A 102 51.33 19.51 -18.94
C SER A 102 51.22 20.98 -18.53
N LEU A 103 51.42 21.25 -17.24
CA LEU A 103 51.43 22.60 -16.68
C LEU A 103 52.84 22.94 -16.21
N VAL A 104 53.38 24.05 -16.69
CA VAL A 104 54.75 24.49 -16.37
C VAL A 104 54.74 25.95 -15.98
N ASN A 105 55.41 26.29 -14.88
CA ASN A 105 55.73 27.67 -14.53
C ASN A 105 56.91 28.15 -15.40
N GLU A 106 56.69 29.19 -16.21
CA GLU A 106 57.71 29.65 -17.16
C GLU A 106 58.87 30.42 -16.50
N MET A 107 58.76 30.81 -15.22
CA MET A 107 59.86 31.51 -14.52
C MET A 107 60.94 30.58 -13.99
N ASP A 108 60.54 29.45 -13.40
CA ASP A 108 61.45 28.51 -12.74
C ASP A 108 61.53 27.14 -13.44
N GLY A 109 60.63 26.89 -14.41
CA GLY A 109 60.54 25.62 -15.13
C GLY A 109 59.90 24.49 -14.31
N GLU A 110 59.30 24.80 -13.15
CA GLU A 110 58.61 23.83 -12.31
C GLU A 110 57.42 23.22 -13.05
N LYS A 111 57.34 21.88 -13.07
CA LYS A 111 56.20 21.15 -13.62
C LYS A 111 55.20 20.89 -12.52
N LEU A 112 53.97 21.35 -12.74
CA LEU A 112 52.84 21.18 -11.83
C LEU A 112 51.96 20.03 -12.31
N SER A 113 51.41 19.29 -11.37
CA SER A 113 50.56 18.14 -11.60
C SER A 113 49.10 18.56 -11.76
N VAL A 114 48.63 18.57 -13.00
CA VAL A 114 47.20 18.80 -13.29
C VAL A 114 46.31 17.70 -12.69
N GLU A 115 46.82 16.46 -12.61
CA GLU A 115 46.08 15.32 -12.05
C GLU A 115 45.89 15.40 -10.53
N GLN A 116 46.81 16.08 -9.82
CA GLN A 116 46.73 16.27 -8.38
C GLN A 116 45.98 17.56 -7.99
N GLY A 117 45.44 18.31 -8.96
CA GLY A 117 44.63 19.50 -8.71
C GLY A 117 45.39 20.83 -8.68
N ASP A 118 46.68 20.87 -9.06
CA ASP A 118 47.47 22.11 -9.03
C ASP A 118 46.86 23.20 -9.93
N LEU A 119 46.31 22.81 -11.09
CA LEU A 119 45.60 23.75 -11.95
C LEU A 119 44.34 24.27 -11.27
N GLU A 120 43.55 23.42 -10.60
CA GLU A 120 42.34 23.83 -9.88
C GLU A 120 42.68 24.83 -8.76
N MET A 121 43.80 24.63 -8.06
CA MET A 121 44.32 25.60 -7.09
C MET A 121 44.67 26.94 -7.74
N LEU A 122 45.34 26.94 -8.91
CA LEU A 122 45.63 28.18 -9.66
C LEU A 122 44.36 28.88 -10.18
N LEU A 123 43.28 28.15 -10.40
CA LEU A 123 41.97 28.70 -10.73
C LEU A 123 41.15 29.11 -9.49
N GLY A 124 41.76 29.06 -8.29
CA GLY A 124 41.12 29.46 -7.03
C GLY A 124 40.03 28.50 -6.57
N GLY A 125 40.14 27.20 -6.87
CA GLY A 125 39.12 26.21 -6.55
C GLY A 125 37.87 26.29 -7.42
N MET A 126 37.92 27.09 -8.50
CA MET A 126 36.77 27.26 -9.39
C MET A 126 36.49 25.97 -10.16
N LYS A 127 35.27 25.45 -10.03
CA LYS A 127 34.78 24.32 -10.83
C LYS A 127 34.25 24.79 -12.18
N LYS A 128 34.26 23.90 -13.18
CA LYS A 128 33.76 24.16 -14.53
C LYS A 128 32.32 24.68 -14.54
N THR A 129 31.43 24.08 -13.76
CA THR A 129 30.02 24.47 -13.68
C THR A 129 29.85 25.88 -13.11
N ALA A 130 30.64 26.26 -12.10
CA ALA A 130 30.65 27.61 -11.55
C ALA A 130 31.16 28.63 -12.60
N TYR A 131 32.21 28.29 -13.34
CA TYR A 131 32.75 29.13 -14.42
C TYR A 131 31.73 29.34 -15.56
N GLU A 132 31.09 28.27 -16.04
CA GLU A 132 30.06 28.33 -17.10
C GLU A 132 28.81 29.11 -16.67
N ASN A 133 28.49 29.13 -15.37
CA ASN A 133 27.34 29.88 -14.88
C ASN A 133 27.65 31.35 -14.53
N THR A 134 28.92 31.76 -14.43
CA THR A 134 29.28 33.14 -14.05
C THR A 134 30.13 33.83 -15.11
N TYR A 135 31.36 33.36 -15.29
CA TYR A 135 32.36 33.98 -16.14
C TYR A 135 32.19 33.68 -17.63
N CYS A 136 31.48 32.63 -18.03
CA CYS A 136 31.28 32.26 -19.43
C CYS A 136 29.80 32.30 -19.84
N ILE A 137 29.37 33.45 -20.36
CA ILE A 137 27.97 33.73 -20.72
C ILE A 137 27.76 33.51 -22.22
N ARG A 138 26.76 32.71 -22.59
CA ARG A 138 26.41 32.39 -23.99
C ARG A 138 25.02 32.92 -24.33
N GLN A 139 24.78 33.32 -25.59
CA GLN A 139 23.51 33.91 -26.04
C GLN A 139 22.26 33.09 -25.69
N ALA A 140 22.29 31.77 -25.85
CA ALA A 140 21.15 30.89 -25.55
C ALA A 140 21.00 30.54 -24.06
N GLU A 141 21.89 31.05 -23.21
CA GLU A 141 21.99 30.71 -21.79
C GLU A 141 22.14 31.96 -20.92
N VAL A 142 21.62 33.11 -21.35
CA VAL A 142 21.67 34.32 -20.51
C VAL A 142 20.90 34.07 -19.21
N GLU A 143 19.70 33.51 -19.32
CA GLU A 143 18.93 32.99 -18.19
C GLU A 143 19.70 31.89 -17.45
N THR A 144 19.73 32.01 -16.13
CA THR A 144 20.36 31.02 -15.26
C THR A 144 19.43 29.85 -15.03
N LYS A 145 19.96 28.62 -15.09
CA LYS A 145 19.20 27.39 -14.78
C LYS A 145 19.01 27.23 -13.27
N GLU A 146 18.10 26.35 -12.86
CA GLU A 146 17.91 25.98 -11.44
C GLU A 146 19.22 25.54 -10.77
N GLU A 147 20.09 24.85 -11.50
CA GLU A 147 21.43 24.44 -11.04
C GLU A 147 22.30 25.62 -10.56
N PHE A 148 22.08 26.83 -11.09
CA PHE A 148 22.83 27.99 -10.66
C PHE A 148 22.44 28.48 -9.26
N ALA A 149 21.16 28.36 -8.90
CA ALA A 149 20.71 28.67 -7.54
C ALA A 149 21.41 27.77 -6.52
N GLU A 150 21.58 26.48 -6.85
CA GLU A 150 22.33 25.54 -6.01
C GLU A 150 23.80 25.94 -5.88
N VAL A 151 24.45 26.33 -6.99
CA VAL A 151 25.84 26.79 -6.99
C VAL A 151 26.02 28.05 -6.13
N LEU A 152 25.10 29.01 -6.20
CA LEU A 152 25.12 30.21 -5.37
C LEU A 152 24.90 29.90 -3.89
N GLN A 153 23.94 29.01 -3.57
CA GLN A 153 23.68 28.58 -2.19
C GLN A 153 24.91 27.93 -1.57
N ASN A 154 25.53 26.98 -2.26
CA ASN A 154 26.75 26.32 -1.75
C ASN A 154 27.90 27.33 -1.59
N TYR A 155 28.04 28.27 -2.52
CA TYR A 155 29.04 29.33 -2.41
C TYR A 155 28.84 30.21 -1.17
N PHE A 156 27.61 30.69 -0.91
CA PHE A 156 27.37 31.57 0.24
C PHE A 156 27.72 30.91 1.58
N ILE A 157 27.53 29.59 1.70
CA ILE A 157 27.94 28.83 2.89
C ILE A 157 29.45 28.78 2.99
N ASN A 158 30.12 28.40 1.89
CA ASN A 158 31.57 28.26 1.87
C ASN A 158 32.28 29.60 2.10
N ALA A 159 31.72 30.70 1.60
CA ALA A 159 32.23 32.05 1.85
C ALA A 159 32.13 32.45 3.33
N SER A 160 31.07 32.03 4.02
CA SER A 160 30.79 32.40 5.41
C SER A 160 31.46 31.48 6.43
N ALA A 161 31.62 30.20 6.09
CA ALA A 161 32.25 29.18 6.94
C ALA A 161 33.79 29.25 6.93
N GLY A 162 34.39 30.04 6.04
CA GLY A 162 35.83 30.10 5.83
C GLY A 162 36.34 28.98 4.92
N SER A 163 37.52 29.21 4.35
CA SER A 163 38.15 28.43 3.26
C SER A 163 38.39 26.93 3.50
N ASP A 164 38.03 26.36 4.66
CA ASP A 164 38.53 25.05 5.10
C ASP A 164 37.58 23.87 4.79
N GLY A 165 36.46 24.10 4.09
CA GLY A 165 35.57 23.01 3.66
C GLY A 165 34.69 23.36 2.47
N ASP A 166 34.70 22.51 1.43
CA ASP A 166 33.72 22.51 0.34
C ASP A 166 32.40 21.89 0.86
N ILE A 167 31.55 22.70 1.49
CA ILE A 167 30.27 22.26 2.05
C ILE A 167 29.23 22.16 0.94
N ASP A 168 28.75 20.95 0.68
CA ASP A 168 27.66 20.67 -0.25
C ASP A 168 26.32 20.56 0.50
N LEU A 169 25.69 21.71 0.78
CA LEU A 169 24.40 21.73 1.48
C LEU A 169 23.28 21.15 0.63
N THR A 170 23.24 21.46 -0.66
CA THR A 170 22.19 20.97 -1.55
C THR A 170 22.25 19.45 -1.66
N GLY A 171 23.45 18.87 -1.78
CA GLY A 171 23.66 17.43 -1.72
C GLY A 171 23.26 16.80 -0.38
N ALA A 172 23.61 17.41 0.74
CA ALA A 172 23.21 16.94 2.08
C ALA A 172 21.68 16.95 2.26
N SER A 173 21.04 18.06 1.87
CA SER A 173 19.59 18.26 1.92
C SER A 173 18.84 17.22 1.08
N ARG A 174 19.33 16.96 -0.14
CA ARG A 174 18.77 15.94 -1.03
C ARG A 174 18.89 14.54 -0.42
N ARG A 175 20.06 14.18 0.13
CA ARG A 175 20.26 12.86 0.77
C ARG A 175 19.32 12.65 1.95
N LEU A 176 19.07 13.67 2.77
CA LEU A 176 18.12 13.59 3.87
C LEU A 176 16.69 13.37 3.37
N GLN A 177 16.26 14.11 2.35
CA GLN A 177 14.94 13.92 1.75
C GLN A 177 14.76 12.56 1.10
N GLU A 178 15.77 12.06 0.39
CA GLU A 178 15.76 10.71 -0.20
C GLU A 178 15.64 9.63 0.88
N LYS A 179 16.44 9.73 1.94
CA LYS A 179 16.35 8.80 3.08
C LYS A 179 15.01 8.87 3.81
N LYS A 180 14.45 10.08 4.00
CA LYS A 180 13.10 10.28 4.54
C LYS A 180 12.05 9.59 3.68
N LYS A 181 12.08 9.79 2.35
CA LYS A 181 11.15 9.14 1.41
C LYS A 181 11.28 7.62 1.44
N ALA A 182 12.50 7.10 1.48
CA ALA A 182 12.73 5.66 1.58
C ALA A 182 12.20 5.07 2.90
N ALA A 183 12.42 5.75 4.04
CA ALA A 183 11.88 5.34 5.32
C ALA A 183 10.34 5.38 5.34
N GLN A 184 9.72 6.42 4.75
CA GLN A 184 8.27 6.53 4.60
C GLN A 184 7.66 5.43 3.72
N GLN A 185 8.37 5.00 2.68
CA GLN A 185 7.93 3.88 1.85
C GLN A 185 7.97 2.57 2.62
N ARG A 186 9.03 2.32 3.37
CA ARG A 186 9.14 1.13 4.24
C ARG A 186 8.07 1.13 5.33
N TYR A 187 7.83 2.27 5.97
CA TYR A 187 6.76 2.42 6.97
C TYR A 187 5.40 2.04 6.39
N ARG A 188 5.06 2.55 5.19
CA ARG A 188 3.80 2.20 4.52
C ARG A 188 3.70 0.71 4.19
N GLN A 189 4.80 0.08 3.79
CA GLN A 189 4.82 -1.36 3.51
C GLN A 189 4.55 -2.18 4.78
N GLU A 190 5.21 -1.85 5.90
CA GLU A 190 4.96 -2.54 7.18
C GLU A 190 3.53 -2.29 7.67
N GLU A 191 3.02 -1.07 7.54
CA GLU A 191 1.65 -0.71 7.88
C GLU A 191 0.62 -1.46 7.02
N GLU A 192 0.86 -1.60 5.71
CA GLU A 192 0.02 -2.39 4.81
C GLU A 192 0.02 -3.87 5.21
N MET A 193 1.19 -4.45 5.49
CA MET A 193 1.32 -5.84 5.94
C MET A 193 0.59 -6.10 7.26
N ARG A 194 0.70 -5.18 8.23
CA ARG A 194 -0.06 -5.22 9.48
C ARG A 194 -1.56 -5.15 9.21
N ASN A 195 -2.01 -4.21 8.40
CA ASN A 195 -3.42 -4.04 8.07
C ASN A 195 -3.99 -5.28 7.36
N GLU A 196 -3.26 -5.88 6.42
CA GLU A 196 -3.65 -7.14 5.78
C GLU A 196 -3.79 -8.29 6.79
N THR A 197 -2.90 -8.32 7.79
CA THR A 197 -2.91 -9.35 8.84
C THR A 197 -4.11 -9.16 9.77
N VAL A 198 -4.39 -7.91 10.17
CA VAL A 198 -5.60 -7.56 10.93
C VAL A 198 -6.87 -7.90 10.16
N GLU A 199 -6.93 -7.65 8.84
CA GLU A 199 -8.09 -8.02 8.02
C GLU A 199 -8.29 -9.54 7.94
N LYS A 200 -7.22 -10.33 7.79
CA LYS A 200 -7.30 -11.80 7.82
C LYS A 200 -7.85 -12.30 9.15
N LEU A 201 -7.31 -11.81 10.27
CA LEU A 201 -7.79 -12.18 11.61
C LEU A 201 -9.26 -11.76 11.83
N ARG A 202 -9.68 -10.58 11.37
CA ARG A 202 -11.08 -10.15 11.41
C ARG A 202 -12.01 -11.06 10.60
N LEU A 203 -11.56 -11.55 9.45
CA LEU A 203 -12.33 -12.46 8.63
C LEU A 203 -12.47 -13.83 9.33
N GLU A 204 -11.39 -14.34 9.93
CA GLU A 204 -11.40 -15.54 10.75
C GLU A 204 -12.34 -15.40 11.96
N GLU A 205 -12.31 -14.25 12.65
CA GLU A 205 -13.21 -13.93 13.77
C GLU A 205 -14.68 -13.99 13.31
N SER A 206 -15.02 -13.32 12.20
CA SER A 206 -16.38 -13.33 11.65
C SER A 206 -16.84 -14.74 11.25
N ILE A 207 -15.96 -15.58 10.71
CA ILE A 207 -16.31 -16.97 10.38
C ILE A 207 -16.59 -17.76 11.66
N LEU A 208 -15.73 -17.60 12.67
CA LEU A 208 -15.86 -18.29 13.94
C LEU A 208 -17.09 -17.86 14.73
N GLU A 209 -17.45 -16.58 14.67
CA GLU A 209 -18.71 -16.05 15.23
C GLU A 209 -19.93 -16.67 14.55
N LYS A 210 -19.94 -16.76 13.21
CA LYS A 210 -21.01 -17.43 12.46
C LYS A 210 -21.11 -18.92 12.79
N ASP A 211 -19.99 -19.62 12.92
CA ASP A 211 -19.96 -21.03 13.36
C ASP A 211 -20.60 -21.18 14.74
N ILE A 212 -20.25 -20.30 15.68
CA ILE A 212 -20.81 -20.30 17.04
C ILE A 212 -22.32 -20.00 17.01
N GLU A 213 -22.77 -19.04 16.19
CA GLU A 213 -24.19 -18.73 16.01
C GLU A 213 -24.96 -19.92 15.44
N GLN A 214 -24.41 -20.61 14.43
CA GLN A 214 -25.02 -21.81 13.85
C GLN A 214 -25.11 -22.97 14.85
N LEU A 215 -24.05 -23.20 15.63
CA LEU A 215 -24.08 -24.22 16.68
C LEU A 215 -25.11 -23.87 17.77
N GLN A 216 -25.24 -22.58 18.12
CA GLN A 216 -26.27 -22.11 19.05
C GLN A 216 -27.69 -22.21 18.48
N SER A 217 -27.87 -22.03 17.16
CA SER A 217 -29.19 -22.22 16.53
C SER A 217 -29.57 -23.69 16.46
N GLN A 218 -28.62 -24.60 16.16
CA GLN A 218 -28.83 -26.04 16.21
C GLN A 218 -29.24 -26.51 17.62
N GLN A 219 -28.63 -25.93 18.66
CA GLN A 219 -29.04 -26.17 20.05
C GLN A 219 -30.51 -25.78 20.32
N LYS A 220 -31.00 -24.73 19.68
CA LYS A 220 -32.38 -24.23 19.83
C LYS A 220 -33.38 -24.98 18.94
N GLU A 221 -32.96 -25.43 17.76
CA GLU A 221 -33.81 -26.18 16.81
C GLU A 221 -34.03 -27.64 17.23
N ASP A 222 -33.05 -28.31 17.86
CA ASP A 222 -33.30 -29.61 18.50
C ASP A 222 -34.31 -29.53 19.66
N PHE A 223 -34.65 -28.31 20.11
CA PHE A 223 -35.71 -28.03 21.08
C PHE A 223 -37.11 -27.85 20.44
N VAL A 224 -37.20 -27.74 19.10
CA VAL A 224 -38.43 -27.45 18.34
C VAL A 224 -38.51 -28.33 17.09
N ASP A 225 -38.75 -29.63 17.25
CA ASP A 225 -39.85 -30.38 16.60
C ASP A 225 -39.59 -31.92 16.60
N PHE A 226 -40.41 -32.64 17.34
CA PHE A 226 -41.08 -33.81 16.77
C PHE A 226 -42.54 -33.39 16.63
N PRO A 227 -43.06 -33.11 15.42
CA PRO A 227 -44.47 -32.92 15.25
C PRO A 227 -45.11 -34.27 15.55
N GLY A 228 -45.93 -34.33 16.59
CA GLY A 228 -46.81 -35.46 16.81
C GLY A 228 -47.69 -35.63 15.57
N GLN A 229 -47.37 -36.62 14.74
CA GLN A 229 -48.34 -37.16 13.79
C GLN A 229 -49.48 -37.76 14.62
N ASP A 230 -50.65 -37.10 14.51
CA ASP A 230 -51.99 -37.51 14.88
C ASP A 230 -52.14 -38.77 15.76
N PRO A 231 -52.56 -38.63 17.04
CA PRO A 231 -53.05 -39.75 17.84
C PRO A 231 -54.38 -40.34 17.34
N ASN A 232 -54.98 -39.79 16.27
CA ASN A 232 -56.39 -40.04 15.92
C ASN A 232 -56.64 -40.83 14.64
N MET A 233 -55.62 -41.49 14.06
CA MET A 233 -55.86 -42.52 13.05
C MET A 233 -55.59 -43.91 13.62
N ILE A 234 -56.37 -44.29 14.63
CA ILE A 234 -56.61 -45.71 14.89
C ILE A 234 -57.46 -46.19 13.71
N ILE A 235 -56.83 -46.75 12.68
CA ILE A 235 -57.52 -47.70 11.80
C ILE A 235 -57.98 -48.81 12.75
N PRO A 236 -59.29 -49.00 12.97
CA PRO A 236 -59.69 -50.18 13.70
C PRO A 236 -59.43 -51.34 12.75
N GLU A 237 -58.33 -52.06 12.96
CA GLU A 237 -58.29 -53.46 12.59
C GLU A 237 -59.50 -54.07 13.30
N ARG A 238 -60.57 -54.23 12.52
CA ARG A 238 -61.79 -54.88 12.97
C ARG A 238 -61.41 -56.34 13.13
N ASP A 239 -60.88 -56.63 14.30
CA ASP A 239 -60.48 -57.96 14.73
C ASP A 239 -61.65 -58.89 14.45
N THR A 240 -61.52 -59.72 13.42
CA THR A 240 -62.50 -60.74 13.05
C THR A 240 -62.78 -61.69 14.22
N ASN A 241 -61.90 -61.68 15.23
CA ASN A 241 -62.00 -62.42 16.48
C ASN A 241 -62.96 -61.83 17.51
N GLN A 242 -63.19 -60.51 17.58
CA GLN A 242 -64.11 -59.96 18.59
C GLN A 242 -65.56 -60.37 18.32
N MET A 243 -65.96 -60.41 17.04
CA MET A 243 -67.29 -60.92 16.66
C MET A 243 -67.39 -62.44 16.85
N ALA A 244 -66.30 -63.19 16.63
CA ALA A 244 -66.26 -64.63 16.87
C ALA A 244 -66.37 -64.97 18.37
N GLU A 245 -65.72 -64.21 19.24
CA GLU A 245 -65.85 -64.33 20.71
C GLU A 245 -67.23 -63.90 21.20
N TYR A 246 -67.76 -62.80 20.69
CA TYR A 246 -69.11 -62.32 21.03
C TYR A 246 -70.21 -63.32 20.60
N LEU A 247 -70.12 -63.88 19.38
CA LEU A 247 -71.03 -64.92 18.89
C LEU A 247 -70.86 -66.25 19.65
N ARG A 248 -69.64 -66.58 20.09
CA ARG A 248 -69.40 -67.73 20.98
C ARG A 248 -70.06 -67.53 22.34
N ASP A 249 -69.99 -66.34 22.93
CA ASP A 249 -70.63 -66.03 24.21
C ASP A 249 -72.18 -66.06 24.11
N LEU A 250 -72.74 -65.56 23.01
CA LEU A 250 -74.19 -65.67 22.72
C LEU A 250 -74.67 -67.13 22.57
N ARG A 251 -73.91 -67.99 21.88
CA ARG A 251 -74.23 -69.44 21.78
C ARG A 251 -74.19 -70.13 23.14
N LEU A 252 -73.25 -69.75 24.00
CA LEU A 252 -73.11 -70.30 25.35
C LEU A 252 -74.25 -69.82 26.28
N LYS A 253 -74.70 -68.57 26.16
CA LYS A 253 -75.89 -68.04 26.89
C LYS A 253 -77.17 -68.79 26.50
N LYS A 254 -77.41 -69.03 25.20
CA LYS A 254 -78.56 -69.84 24.73
C LYS A 254 -78.51 -71.28 25.27
N LYS A 255 -77.33 -71.92 25.27
CA LYS A 255 -77.17 -73.27 25.85
C LYS A 255 -77.47 -73.32 27.35
N GLN A 256 -77.09 -72.28 28.10
CA GLN A 256 -77.33 -72.20 29.54
C GLN A 256 -78.83 -72.06 29.87
N GLN A 257 -79.54 -71.16 29.18
CA GLN A 257 -81.00 -71.03 29.33
C GLN A 257 -81.72 -72.34 28.98
N GLY A 258 -81.25 -73.07 27.96
CA GLY A 258 -81.79 -74.37 27.60
C GLY A 258 -81.63 -75.46 28.68
N TYR A 259 -80.51 -75.48 29.41
CA TYR A 259 -80.31 -76.44 30.51
C TYR A 259 -81.13 -76.09 31.76
N LEU A 260 -81.25 -74.81 32.08
CA LEU A 260 -82.11 -74.31 33.16
C LEU A 260 -83.59 -74.67 32.93
N TRP A 261 -84.08 -74.48 31.70
CA TRP A 261 -85.46 -74.81 31.35
C TRP A 261 -85.74 -76.32 31.43
N ARG A 262 -84.79 -77.16 31.00
CA ARG A 262 -84.89 -78.63 31.09
C ARG A 262 -84.84 -79.12 32.54
N CYS A 263 -84.02 -78.51 33.39
CA CYS A 263 -84.05 -78.74 34.84
C CYS A 263 -85.43 -78.45 35.43
N ALA A 264 -86.02 -77.30 35.08
CA ALA A 264 -87.34 -76.89 35.59
C ALA A 264 -88.45 -77.87 35.18
N VAL A 265 -88.45 -78.34 33.93
CA VAL A 265 -89.38 -79.36 33.45
C VAL A 265 -89.23 -80.67 34.25
N SER A 266 -87.99 -81.10 34.54
CA SER A 266 -87.75 -82.31 35.34
C SER A 266 -88.22 -82.19 36.80
N VAL A 267 -88.13 -80.99 37.40
CA VAL A 267 -88.71 -80.72 38.74
C VAL A 267 -90.23 -80.86 38.71
N LEU A 268 -90.88 -80.29 37.69
CA LEU A 268 -92.33 -80.36 37.53
C LEU A 268 -92.81 -81.81 37.38
N THR A 269 -92.14 -82.63 36.54
CA THR A 269 -92.51 -84.04 36.37
C THR A 269 -92.35 -84.85 37.66
N ALA A 270 -91.32 -84.58 38.47
CA ALA A 270 -91.19 -85.21 39.78
C ALA A 270 -92.32 -84.78 40.72
N SER A 271 -92.61 -83.48 40.76
CA SER A 271 -93.66 -82.90 41.62
C SER A 271 -95.03 -83.53 41.34
N VAL A 272 -95.38 -83.71 40.07
CA VAL A 272 -96.64 -84.35 39.64
C VAL A 272 -96.69 -85.82 40.06
N GLY A 273 -95.62 -86.58 39.81
CA GLY A 273 -95.55 -87.99 40.25
C GLY A 273 -95.71 -88.16 41.76
N PHE A 274 -95.11 -87.26 42.55
CA PHE A 274 -95.19 -87.30 44.01
C PHE A 274 -96.59 -86.93 44.54
N ILE A 275 -97.16 -85.82 44.06
CA ILE A 275 -98.45 -85.32 44.55
C ILE A 275 -99.57 -86.30 44.20
N PHE A 276 -99.61 -86.78 42.96
CA PHE A 276 -100.64 -87.73 42.55
C PHE A 276 -100.45 -89.12 43.17
N GLY A 277 -99.21 -89.55 43.44
CA GLY A 277 -98.96 -90.77 44.21
C GLY A 277 -99.50 -90.68 45.64
N ILE A 278 -99.30 -89.56 46.33
CA ILE A 278 -99.85 -89.38 47.68
C ILE A 278 -101.39 -89.39 47.68
N LEU A 279 -102.02 -88.70 46.73
CA LEU A 279 -103.47 -88.65 46.63
C LEU A 279 -104.08 -90.03 46.32
N ASN A 280 -103.44 -90.78 45.45
CA ASN A 280 -103.89 -92.12 45.07
C ASN A 280 -103.72 -93.12 46.22
N ALA A 281 -102.61 -93.05 46.96
CA ALA A 281 -102.39 -93.85 48.17
C ALA A 281 -103.38 -93.53 49.33
N GLN A 282 -103.89 -92.30 49.41
CA GLN A 282 -104.84 -91.89 50.46
C GLN A 282 -106.29 -92.33 50.19
N HIS A 283 -106.73 -92.33 48.93
CA HIS A 283 -108.13 -92.58 48.60
C HIS A 283 -108.50 -94.06 48.41
N HIS A 284 -107.54 -94.94 48.13
CA HIS A 284 -107.81 -96.34 47.82
C HIS A 284 -106.98 -97.31 48.68
N SER A 285 -107.64 -98.29 49.29
CA SER A 285 -106.98 -99.41 49.96
C SER A 285 -106.32 -100.32 48.92
N LEU A 286 -105.00 -100.43 48.96
CA LEU A 286 -104.18 -101.14 47.97
C LEU A 286 -104.43 -102.66 47.88
N GLN A 287 -105.24 -103.24 48.75
CA GLN A 287 -105.56 -104.68 48.75
C GLN A 287 -106.84 -105.06 47.98
N GLU A 288 -107.69 -104.10 47.61
CA GLU A 288 -109.01 -104.42 47.03
C GLU A 288 -109.03 -104.51 45.49
N ASN A 289 -108.05 -103.92 44.78
CA ASN A 289 -108.05 -103.93 43.31
C ASN A 289 -106.63 -103.80 42.70
N PRO A 290 -106.16 -104.75 41.85
CA PRO A 290 -104.79 -104.73 41.32
C PRO A 290 -104.46 -103.54 40.39
N GLY A 291 -105.47 -102.85 39.85
CA GLY A 291 -105.27 -101.68 38.98
C GLY A 291 -104.65 -100.46 39.68
N TRP A 292 -104.99 -100.24 40.96
CA TRP A 292 -104.48 -99.07 41.71
C TRP A 292 -103.02 -99.23 42.13
N MET A 293 -102.57 -100.47 42.37
CA MET A 293 -101.16 -100.77 42.62
C MET A 293 -100.28 -100.49 41.40
N ALA A 294 -100.78 -100.78 40.19
CA ALA A 294 -100.05 -100.48 38.96
C ALA A 294 -99.91 -98.97 38.72
N LEU A 295 -100.93 -98.18 39.10
CA LEU A 295 -100.88 -96.72 39.02
C LEU A 295 -99.84 -96.12 39.99
N GLU A 296 -99.77 -96.62 41.22
CA GLU A 296 -98.73 -96.20 42.19
C GLU A 296 -97.32 -96.47 41.69
N LEU A 297 -97.07 -97.67 41.15
CA LEU A 297 -95.76 -98.01 40.59
C LEU A 297 -95.37 -97.09 39.42
N PHE A 298 -96.34 -96.73 38.58
CA PHE A 298 -96.11 -95.80 37.47
C PHE A 298 -95.79 -94.37 37.97
N LEU A 299 -96.52 -93.87 38.96
CA LEU A 299 -96.30 -92.55 39.55
C LEU A 299 -94.97 -92.47 40.30
N LEU A 300 -94.56 -93.55 40.96
CA LEU A 300 -93.25 -93.67 41.61
C LEU A 300 -92.10 -93.68 40.59
N PHE A 301 -92.28 -94.35 39.45
CA PHE A 301 -91.32 -94.28 38.33
C PHE A 301 -91.22 -92.87 37.73
N LEU A 302 -92.34 -92.16 37.59
CA LEU A 302 -92.38 -90.76 37.15
C LEU A 302 -91.63 -89.84 38.11
N PHE A 303 -91.79 -90.04 39.42
CA PHE A 303 -91.08 -89.29 40.45
C PHE A 303 -89.55 -89.51 40.39
N LEU A 304 -89.12 -90.78 40.36
CA LEU A 304 -87.70 -91.14 40.28
C LEU A 304 -87.05 -90.67 38.97
N GLY A 305 -87.76 -90.78 37.84
CA GLY A 305 -87.31 -90.28 36.55
C GLY A 305 -87.14 -88.76 36.54
N GLY A 306 -88.06 -88.03 37.16
CA GLY A 306 -87.96 -86.57 37.32
C GLY A 306 -86.76 -86.14 38.17
N LEU A 307 -86.51 -86.80 39.31
CA LEU A 307 -85.35 -86.52 40.18
C LEU A 307 -84.01 -86.78 39.46
N GLY A 308 -83.91 -87.87 38.70
CA GLY A 308 -82.74 -88.18 37.88
C GLY A 308 -82.46 -87.10 36.81
N GLY A 309 -83.52 -86.58 36.18
CA GLY A 309 -83.43 -85.50 35.20
C GLY A 309 -82.90 -84.19 35.78
N VAL A 310 -83.37 -83.80 36.97
CA VAL A 310 -82.91 -82.59 37.68
C VAL A 310 -81.41 -82.67 37.97
N CYS A 311 -80.96 -83.80 38.50
CA CYS A 311 -79.56 -83.97 38.90
C CYS A 311 -78.62 -83.89 37.69
N HIS A 312 -78.98 -84.52 36.56
CA HIS A 312 -78.17 -84.51 35.34
C HIS A 312 -78.00 -83.11 34.74
N TRP A 313 -79.10 -82.37 34.57
CA TRP A 313 -79.06 -81.04 33.95
C TRP A 313 -78.39 -80.01 34.87
N PHE A 314 -78.55 -80.12 36.19
CA PHE A 314 -77.91 -79.25 37.17
C PHE A 314 -76.38 -79.44 37.21
N GLN A 315 -75.91 -80.69 37.12
CA GLN A 315 -74.48 -81.00 37.07
C GLN A 315 -73.82 -80.45 35.79
N LYS A 316 -74.55 -80.47 34.67
CA LYS A 316 -74.09 -79.94 33.38
C LYS A 316 -74.01 -78.41 33.36
N GLU A 317 -74.92 -77.72 34.04
CA GLU A 317 -74.87 -76.26 34.20
C GLU A 317 -73.66 -75.82 35.05
N ARG A 318 -73.37 -76.52 36.16
CA ARG A 318 -72.20 -76.22 37.01
C ARG A 318 -70.87 -76.32 36.26
N ARG A 319 -70.70 -77.33 35.39
CA ARG A 319 -69.47 -77.49 34.58
C ARG A 319 -69.27 -76.31 33.61
N LEU A 320 -70.34 -75.85 32.97
CA LEU A 320 -70.31 -74.70 32.06
C LEU A 320 -69.94 -73.39 32.77
N ARG A 321 -70.40 -73.18 34.01
CA ARG A 321 -70.03 -72.00 34.80
C ARG A 321 -68.54 -71.98 35.20
N LYS A 322 -67.94 -73.14 35.49
CA LYS A 322 -66.51 -73.23 35.82
C LYS A 322 -65.62 -72.90 34.60
N LEU A 323 -65.93 -73.46 33.43
CA LEU A 323 -65.22 -73.16 32.18
C LEU A 323 -65.25 -71.66 31.83
N ARG A 324 -66.39 -70.99 32.05
CA ARG A 324 -66.52 -69.55 31.78
C ARG A 324 -65.65 -68.70 32.72
N ARG A 325 -65.48 -69.10 33.99
CA ARG A 325 -64.62 -68.39 34.94
C ARG A 325 -63.14 -68.51 34.57
N GLN A 326 -62.70 -69.72 34.21
CA GLN A 326 -61.31 -69.94 33.78
C GLN A 326 -60.96 -69.13 32.53
N GLN A 327 -61.84 -69.09 31.52
CA GLN A 327 -61.58 -68.29 30.32
C GLN A 327 -61.60 -66.78 30.56
N GLN A 328 -62.38 -66.30 31.54
CA GLN A 328 -62.36 -64.88 31.93
C GLN A 328 -61.11 -64.51 32.74
N GLU A 329 -60.52 -65.45 33.47
CA GLU A 329 -59.26 -65.25 34.19
C GLU A 329 -58.08 -65.23 33.21
N GLU A 330 -58.01 -66.18 32.27
CA GLU A 330 -56.96 -66.23 31.23
C GLU A 330 -56.98 -64.96 30.34
N ALA A 331 -58.15 -64.48 29.93
CA ALA A 331 -58.26 -63.26 29.13
C ALA A 331 -57.83 -61.99 29.90
N LYS A 332 -58.00 -61.96 31.23
CA LYS A 332 -57.53 -60.86 32.08
C LYS A 332 -56.02 -60.89 32.29
N GLU A 333 -55.43 -62.08 32.44
CA GLU A 333 -53.98 -62.21 32.55
C GLU A 333 -53.27 -61.80 31.26
N LEU A 334 -53.77 -62.23 30.10
CA LEU A 334 -53.22 -61.86 28.79
C LEU A 334 -53.30 -60.36 28.48
N THR A 335 -54.35 -59.68 28.94
CA THR A 335 -54.50 -58.23 28.74
C THR A 335 -53.58 -57.43 29.66
N ILE A 336 -53.36 -57.88 30.89
CA ILE A 336 -52.44 -57.23 31.83
C ILE A 336 -50.98 -57.40 31.37
N THR A 337 -50.56 -58.59 30.94
CA THR A 337 -49.20 -58.82 30.45
C THR A 337 -48.91 -58.01 29.18
N ALA A 338 -49.83 -57.99 28.22
CA ALA A 338 -49.70 -57.17 27.01
C ALA A 338 -49.61 -55.65 27.32
N SER A 339 -50.36 -55.16 28.31
CA SER A 339 -50.28 -53.75 28.72
C SER A 339 -48.93 -53.39 29.36
N ARG A 340 -48.38 -54.27 30.20
CA ARG A 340 -47.07 -54.09 30.85
C ARG A 340 -45.92 -54.13 29.85
N ASP A 341 -45.95 -55.04 28.89
CA ASP A 341 -44.93 -55.13 27.84
C ASP A 341 -44.91 -53.89 26.93
N MET A 342 -46.08 -53.30 26.66
CA MET A 342 -46.21 -52.07 25.87
C MET A 342 -45.74 -50.83 26.63
N GLU A 343 -45.96 -50.76 27.95
CA GLU A 343 -45.40 -49.70 28.80
C GLU A 343 -43.88 -49.84 28.94
N TRP A 344 -43.37 -51.05 29.14
CA TRP A 344 -41.93 -51.30 29.25
C TRP A 344 -41.18 -50.90 27.97
N LYS A 345 -41.71 -51.27 26.80
CA LYS A 345 -41.16 -50.84 25.51
C LYS A 345 -41.18 -49.32 25.33
N ARG A 346 -42.25 -48.64 25.76
CA ARG A 346 -42.34 -47.17 25.68
C ARG A 346 -41.29 -46.48 26.55
N VAL A 347 -41.16 -46.89 27.80
CA VAL A 347 -40.19 -46.31 28.74
C VAL A 347 -38.75 -46.56 28.26
N HIS A 348 -38.44 -47.74 27.73
CA HIS A 348 -37.11 -48.02 27.16
C HIS A 348 -36.80 -47.14 25.95
N VAL A 349 -37.74 -47.03 24.99
CA VAL A 349 -37.56 -46.19 23.80
C VAL A 349 -37.42 -44.70 24.17
N GLU A 350 -38.19 -44.21 25.15
CA GLU A 350 -38.05 -42.84 25.67
C GLU A 350 -36.72 -42.62 26.38
N SER A 351 -36.26 -43.58 27.19
CA SER A 351 -34.97 -43.49 27.89
C SER A 351 -33.77 -43.51 26.93
N GLU A 352 -33.81 -44.33 25.88
CA GLU A 352 -32.77 -44.34 24.84
C GLU A 352 -32.77 -43.04 24.04
N LYS A 353 -33.96 -42.48 23.76
CA LYS A 353 -34.10 -41.19 23.09
C LYS A 353 -33.51 -40.07 23.95
N GLN A 354 -33.82 -40.03 25.24
CA GLN A 354 -33.27 -39.06 26.19
C GLN A 354 -31.74 -39.19 26.34
N ALA A 355 -31.22 -40.41 26.46
CA ALA A 355 -29.77 -40.64 26.54
C ALA A 355 -29.04 -40.18 25.27
N LYS A 356 -29.62 -40.41 24.09
CA LYS A 356 -29.09 -39.90 22.82
C LYS A 356 -29.12 -38.37 22.76
N HIS A 357 -30.23 -37.75 23.20
CA HIS A 357 -30.31 -36.28 23.25
C HIS A 357 -29.28 -35.68 24.20
N GLN A 358 -29.10 -36.24 25.40
CA GLN A 358 -28.09 -35.77 26.37
C GLN A 358 -26.66 -35.92 25.82
N ALA A 359 -26.37 -37.00 25.10
CA ALA A 359 -25.06 -37.18 24.47
C ALA A 359 -24.79 -36.15 23.36
N VAL A 360 -25.81 -35.83 22.55
CA VAL A 360 -25.71 -34.80 21.50
C VAL A 360 -25.53 -33.42 22.11
N GLU A 361 -26.29 -33.06 23.16
CA GLU A 361 -26.15 -31.79 23.87
C GLU A 361 -24.75 -31.63 24.50
N ALA A 362 -24.22 -32.68 25.13
CA ALA A 362 -22.89 -32.65 25.73
C ALA A 362 -21.80 -32.42 24.67
N LEU A 363 -21.89 -33.11 23.52
CA LEU A 363 -20.96 -32.92 22.41
C LEU A 363 -21.05 -31.49 21.83
N LEU A 364 -22.27 -30.96 21.68
CA LEU A 364 -22.47 -29.61 21.17
C LEU A 364 -21.92 -28.54 22.15
N GLN A 365 -22.09 -28.76 23.46
CA GLN A 365 -21.50 -27.90 24.49
C GLN A 365 -19.97 -27.91 24.46
N GLU A 366 -19.37 -29.08 24.26
CA GLU A 366 -17.92 -29.24 24.12
C GLU A 366 -17.40 -28.47 22.90
N GLN A 367 -18.05 -28.64 21.74
CA GLN A 367 -17.71 -27.89 20.51
C GLN A 367 -17.88 -26.38 20.67
N LEU A 368 -18.96 -25.93 21.32
CA LEU A 368 -19.18 -24.51 21.61
C LEU A 368 -18.11 -23.94 22.55
N ALA A 369 -17.68 -24.71 23.55
CA ALA A 369 -16.63 -24.29 24.47
C ALA A 369 -15.27 -24.18 23.76
N GLU A 370 -14.92 -25.15 22.92
CA GLU A 370 -13.70 -25.14 22.11
C GLU A 370 -13.66 -23.93 21.15
N LYS A 371 -14.76 -23.70 20.41
CA LYS A 371 -14.88 -22.56 19.48
C LYS A 371 -14.83 -21.21 20.20
N ARG A 372 -15.42 -21.10 21.40
CA ARG A 372 -15.33 -19.89 22.22
C ARG A 372 -13.91 -19.63 22.73
N ALA A 373 -13.18 -20.66 23.13
CA ALA A 373 -11.79 -20.53 23.54
C ALA A 373 -10.91 -20.06 22.37
N MET A 374 -11.12 -20.63 21.18
CA MET A 374 -10.44 -20.20 19.96
C MET A 374 -10.72 -18.73 19.64
N LEU A 375 -11.95 -18.26 19.84
CA LEU A 375 -12.33 -16.87 19.61
C LEU A 375 -11.65 -15.90 20.58
N ILE A 376 -11.49 -16.29 21.86
CA ILE A 376 -10.76 -15.48 22.84
C ILE A 376 -9.30 -15.35 22.43
N ASN A 377 -8.63 -16.46 22.11
CA ASN A 377 -7.23 -16.45 21.67
C ASN A 377 -7.04 -15.60 20.40
N LEU A 378 -7.97 -15.70 19.45
CA LEU A 378 -7.92 -14.93 18.21
C LEU A 378 -8.08 -13.41 18.48
N ARG A 379 -8.93 -13.03 19.43
CA ARG A 379 -9.09 -11.64 19.85
C ARG A 379 -7.85 -11.09 20.54
N GLU A 380 -7.20 -11.89 21.39
CA GLU A 380 -5.92 -11.52 22.01
C GLU A 380 -4.83 -11.32 20.94
N GLU A 381 -4.71 -12.24 19.98
CA GLU A 381 -3.78 -12.11 18.84
C GLU A 381 -4.08 -10.85 18.00
N MET A 382 -5.36 -10.52 17.78
CA MET A 382 -5.76 -9.30 17.09
C MET A 382 -5.37 -8.03 17.85
N GLU A 383 -5.48 -7.99 19.18
CA GLU A 383 -5.05 -6.85 19.99
C GLU A 383 -3.54 -6.65 19.91
N GLU A 384 -2.75 -7.72 19.95
CA GLU A 384 -1.28 -7.66 19.80
C GLU A 384 -0.86 -7.15 18.42
N VAL A 385 -1.50 -7.63 17.35
CA VAL A 385 -1.17 -7.24 15.97
C VAL A 385 -1.67 -5.83 15.61
N GLN A 386 -2.67 -5.30 16.32
CA GLN A 386 -3.15 -3.93 16.11
C GLN A 386 -2.14 -2.87 16.57
N GLU A 387 -1.27 -3.18 17.52
CA GLU A 387 -0.24 -2.25 17.94
C GLU A 387 0.83 -2.05 16.86
N ALA A 388 1.33 -0.82 16.75
CA ALA A 388 2.47 -0.54 15.89
C ALA A 388 3.67 -1.38 16.32
N THR A 389 4.21 -2.13 15.37
CA THR A 389 5.37 -3.00 15.58
C THR A 389 6.60 -2.19 15.95
N GLU A 390 7.59 -2.83 16.58
CA GLU A 390 8.85 -2.15 16.92
C GLU A 390 9.54 -1.57 15.68
N GLN A 391 9.45 -2.27 14.54
CA GLN A 391 9.99 -1.80 13.27
C GLN A 391 9.29 -0.54 12.76
N GLU A 392 7.96 -0.45 12.88
CA GLU A 392 7.22 0.76 12.52
C GLU A 392 7.59 1.95 13.42
N ARG A 393 7.74 1.71 14.73
CA ARG A 393 8.18 2.74 15.69
C ARG A 393 9.60 3.23 15.37
N GLU A 394 10.52 2.33 15.04
CA GLU A 394 11.88 2.69 14.62
C GLU A 394 11.86 3.52 13.32
N LEU A 395 11.05 3.12 12.33
CA LEU A 395 10.91 3.84 11.07
C LEU A 395 10.29 5.22 11.28
N GLU A 396 9.29 5.35 12.15
CA GLU A 396 8.69 6.62 12.51
C GLU A 396 9.72 7.55 13.17
N GLN A 397 10.51 7.05 14.12
CA GLN A 397 11.61 7.79 14.74
C GLN A 397 12.66 8.22 13.70
N GLN A 398 13.02 7.35 12.75
CA GLN A 398 13.94 7.70 11.66
C GLN A 398 13.37 8.83 10.78
N ILE A 399 12.09 8.77 10.43
CA ILE A 399 11.43 9.81 9.63
C ILE A 399 11.47 11.15 10.37
N GLN A 400 11.16 11.15 11.67
CA GLN A 400 11.23 12.34 12.52
C GLN A 400 12.66 12.89 12.62
N ALA A 401 13.66 12.02 12.79
CA ALA A 401 15.06 12.40 12.83
C ALA A 401 15.55 13.02 11.51
N TYR A 402 15.16 12.45 10.35
CA TYR A 402 15.48 13.03 9.05
C TYR A 402 14.82 14.39 8.85
N ASP A 403 13.58 14.56 9.29
CA ASP A 403 12.85 15.82 9.18
C ASP A 403 13.48 16.91 10.05
N LEU A 404 13.81 16.57 11.30
CA LEU A 404 14.50 17.48 12.21
C LEU A 404 15.86 17.88 11.67
N ALA A 405 16.64 16.94 11.14
CA ALA A 405 17.94 17.22 10.54
C ALA A 405 17.79 18.16 9.32
N TYR A 406 16.80 17.92 8.46
CA TYR A 406 16.53 18.76 7.30
C TYR A 406 16.13 20.18 7.69
N GLN A 407 15.19 20.35 8.62
CA GLN A 407 14.74 21.66 9.11
C GLN A 407 15.87 22.43 9.80
N THR A 408 16.68 21.73 10.60
CA THR A 408 17.84 22.32 11.27
C THR A 408 18.85 22.85 10.25
N LEU A 409 19.16 22.06 9.22
CA LEU A 409 20.05 22.49 8.14
C LEU A 409 19.50 23.70 7.37
N GLN A 410 18.19 23.75 7.09
CA GLN A 410 17.58 24.90 6.43
C GLN A 410 17.61 26.16 7.29
N THR A 411 17.38 26.02 8.59
CA THR A 411 17.38 27.17 9.51
C THR A 411 18.79 27.77 9.62
N LEU A 412 19.79 26.91 9.84
CA LEU A 412 21.19 27.35 9.93
C LEU A 412 21.67 27.98 8.62
N SER A 413 21.21 27.46 7.48
CA SER A 413 21.64 28.01 6.19
C SER A 413 21.06 29.41 5.95
N GLN A 414 19.79 29.66 6.29
CA GLN A 414 19.15 30.98 6.19
C GLN A 414 19.92 32.08 6.92
N ASP A 415 20.33 31.81 8.17
CA ASP A 415 21.09 32.77 8.97
C ASP A 415 22.47 33.08 8.36
N ILE A 416 23.11 32.08 7.74
CA ILE A 416 24.42 32.21 7.11
C ILE A 416 24.34 33.02 5.80
N TYR A 417 23.22 32.97 5.08
CA TYR A 417 23.11 33.60 3.75
C TYR A 417 23.00 35.12 3.77
N HIS A 418 22.48 35.72 4.84
CA HIS A 418 22.01 37.10 4.78
C HIS A 418 23.10 38.11 4.41
N ASP A 419 24.27 38.06 5.03
CA ASP A 419 25.34 39.04 4.79
C ASP A 419 25.93 38.91 3.38
N THR A 420 26.24 37.68 2.96
CA THR A 420 26.82 37.39 1.65
C THR A 420 25.82 37.68 0.53
N ARG A 421 24.53 37.36 0.74
CA ARG A 421 23.45 37.74 -0.20
C ARG A 421 23.32 39.25 -0.33
N ASN A 422 23.30 39.99 0.78
CA ASN A 422 23.20 41.45 0.75
C ASN A 422 24.36 42.08 -0.04
N GLN A 423 25.59 41.56 0.11
CA GLN A 423 26.73 42.00 -0.68
C GLN A 423 26.53 41.74 -2.18
N LEU A 424 26.04 40.55 -2.55
CA LEU A 424 25.74 40.22 -3.94
C LEU A 424 24.66 41.16 -4.50
N GLU A 425 23.55 41.33 -3.80
CA GLU A 425 22.42 42.17 -4.23
C GLU A 425 22.85 43.63 -4.41
N GLN A 426 23.73 44.16 -3.56
CA GLN A 426 24.33 45.49 -3.72
C GLN A 426 25.14 45.61 -5.01
N VAL A 427 26.03 44.66 -5.28
CA VAL A 427 26.85 44.66 -6.51
C VAL A 427 25.97 44.53 -7.75
N MET A 428 25.01 43.60 -7.74
CA MET A 428 24.07 43.43 -8.84
C MET A 428 23.24 44.69 -9.09
N SER A 429 22.77 45.35 -8.02
CA SER A 429 21.99 46.59 -8.08
C SER A 429 22.80 47.71 -8.71
N GLN A 430 24.06 47.87 -8.31
CA GLN A 430 24.96 48.83 -8.93
C GLN A 430 25.14 48.57 -10.43
N ILE A 431 25.41 47.32 -10.81
CA ILE A 431 25.60 46.93 -12.22
C ILE A 431 24.31 47.21 -13.03
N LEU A 432 23.15 46.80 -12.52
CA LEU A 432 21.88 47.01 -13.21
C LEU A 432 21.53 48.50 -13.34
N ALA A 433 21.75 49.29 -12.30
CA ALA A 433 21.53 50.73 -12.32
C ALA A 433 22.39 51.41 -13.40
N GLU A 434 23.67 51.03 -13.51
CA GLU A 434 24.56 51.55 -14.55
C GLU A 434 24.12 51.11 -15.96
N MET A 435 23.77 49.84 -16.16
CA MET A 435 23.34 49.30 -17.46
C MET A 435 21.97 49.84 -17.93
N THR A 436 21.12 50.25 -17.00
CA THR A 436 19.76 50.74 -17.29
C THR A 436 19.62 52.26 -17.19
N HIS A 437 20.74 52.98 -16.96
CA HIS A 437 20.76 54.43 -16.67
C HIS A 437 19.80 54.83 -15.54
N GLY A 438 19.74 54.02 -14.48
CA GLY A 438 18.92 54.28 -13.29
C GLY A 438 17.43 53.99 -13.46
N LYS A 439 16.99 53.36 -14.57
CA LYS A 439 15.58 52.94 -14.74
C LYS A 439 15.19 51.82 -13.78
N TYR A 440 16.14 50.97 -13.42
CA TYR A 440 16.02 49.94 -12.40
C TYR A 440 17.25 50.05 -11.51
N ASP A 441 17.03 50.31 -10.23
CA ASP A 441 18.07 50.61 -9.25
C ASP A 441 18.33 49.44 -8.30
N THR A 442 17.33 48.60 -8.06
CA THR A 442 17.37 47.55 -7.04
C THR A 442 17.03 46.21 -7.64
N ILE A 443 17.96 45.27 -7.56
CA ILE A 443 17.78 43.86 -7.94
C ILE A 443 18.17 42.98 -6.76
N GLY A 444 17.38 41.94 -6.54
CA GLY A 444 17.57 41.02 -5.43
C GLY A 444 17.25 39.60 -5.83
N LEU A 445 17.47 38.69 -4.89
CA LEU A 445 17.00 37.32 -4.95
C LEU A 445 15.78 37.19 -4.03
N ASP A 446 14.94 36.17 -4.20
CA ASP A 446 13.96 35.77 -3.18
C ASP A 446 14.51 34.61 -2.32
N ASP A 447 13.69 34.08 -1.42
CA ASP A 447 14.09 32.97 -0.53
C ASP A 447 14.39 31.67 -1.29
N GLN A 448 13.95 31.56 -2.55
CA GLN A 448 14.22 30.46 -3.45
C GLN A 448 15.39 30.77 -4.41
N MET A 449 16.11 31.87 -4.20
CA MET A 449 17.18 32.38 -5.06
C MET A 449 16.71 32.78 -6.47
N ASN A 450 15.43 33.06 -6.66
CA ASN A 450 14.92 33.59 -7.93
C ASN A 450 15.13 35.09 -8.02
N LEU A 451 15.55 35.55 -9.19
CA LEU A 451 15.83 36.94 -9.45
C LEU A 451 14.57 37.81 -9.40
N MET A 452 14.68 38.99 -8.80
CA MET A 452 13.62 40.00 -8.74
C MET A 452 14.21 41.40 -8.92
N VAL A 453 13.46 42.31 -9.51
CA VAL A 453 13.83 43.73 -9.58
C VAL A 453 12.75 44.55 -8.91
N GLN A 454 13.12 45.52 -8.07
CA GLN A 454 12.17 46.50 -7.58
C GLN A 454 12.08 47.65 -8.56
N LYS A 455 10.85 48.10 -8.76
CA LYS A 455 10.55 49.32 -9.50
C LYS A 455 9.42 50.04 -8.78
N GLU A 456 9.72 51.22 -8.25
CA GLU A 456 8.78 51.96 -7.40
C GLU A 456 8.34 51.06 -6.23
N ASP A 457 7.03 50.83 -6.05
CA ASP A 457 6.48 49.98 -4.98
C ASP A 457 6.20 48.53 -5.43
N ARG A 458 6.73 48.08 -6.57
CA ARG A 458 6.47 46.74 -7.12
C ARG A 458 7.74 45.92 -7.23
N SER A 459 7.69 44.69 -6.73
CA SER A 459 8.65 43.64 -7.07
C SER A 459 8.21 42.95 -8.36
N LEU A 460 9.08 42.97 -9.37
CA LEU A 460 8.84 42.39 -10.69
C LEU A 460 9.78 41.22 -10.93
N ARG A 461 9.23 40.14 -11.45
CA ARG A 461 9.95 38.95 -11.89
C ARG A 461 10.53 39.13 -13.30
N PRO A 462 11.52 38.32 -13.71
CA PRO A 462 12.17 38.46 -15.01
C PRO A 462 11.19 38.39 -16.19
N TRP A 463 10.17 37.54 -16.13
CA TRP A 463 9.13 37.42 -17.15
C TRP A 463 8.12 38.58 -17.18
N GLN A 464 8.14 39.49 -16.20
CA GLN A 464 7.25 40.64 -16.12
C GLN A 464 7.88 41.93 -16.68
N VAL A 465 9.17 41.89 -17.05
CA VAL A 465 9.89 43.01 -17.67
C VAL A 465 10.16 42.75 -19.16
N SER A 466 10.62 43.77 -19.90
CA SER A 466 11.01 43.58 -21.30
C SER A 466 12.21 42.62 -21.42
N GLN A 467 12.30 41.84 -22.50
CA GLN A 467 13.38 40.88 -22.75
C GLN A 467 14.79 41.45 -22.50
N GLY A 468 15.11 42.63 -23.06
CA GLY A 468 16.46 43.18 -22.84
C GLY A 468 16.74 43.64 -21.41
N VAL A 469 15.71 43.91 -20.58
CA VAL A 469 15.90 44.20 -19.14
C VAL A 469 16.13 42.88 -18.39
N MET A 470 15.36 41.85 -18.72
CA MET A 470 15.56 40.49 -18.20
C MET A 470 17.00 40.01 -18.47
N GLU A 471 17.50 40.18 -19.70
CA GLU A 471 18.89 39.82 -20.04
C GLU A 471 19.91 40.65 -19.24
N GLN A 472 19.68 41.96 -19.06
CA GLN A 472 20.53 42.81 -18.20
C GLN A 472 20.51 42.36 -16.73
N MET A 473 19.37 41.92 -16.21
CA MET A 473 19.25 41.38 -14.85
C MET A 473 20.12 40.13 -14.69
N TYR A 474 20.05 39.19 -15.63
CA TYR A 474 20.88 37.98 -15.59
C TYR A 474 22.37 38.27 -15.81
N VAL A 475 22.71 39.22 -16.67
CA VAL A 475 24.08 39.72 -16.82
C VAL A 475 24.58 40.27 -15.48
N ALA A 476 23.82 41.16 -14.82
CA ALA A 476 24.18 41.70 -13.52
C ALA A 476 24.39 40.60 -12.46
N LEU A 477 23.49 39.62 -12.41
CA LEU A 477 23.61 38.44 -11.55
C LEU A 477 24.92 37.67 -11.80
N ARG A 478 25.22 37.33 -13.06
CA ARG A 478 26.40 36.53 -13.42
C ARG A 478 27.71 37.25 -13.13
N PHE A 479 27.77 38.56 -13.42
CA PHE A 479 28.94 39.40 -13.09
C PHE A 479 29.10 39.61 -11.59
N GLY A 480 28.00 39.90 -10.88
CA GLY A 480 28.01 40.07 -9.43
C GLY A 480 28.47 38.80 -8.73
N ALA A 481 27.91 37.66 -9.10
CA ALA A 481 28.27 36.36 -8.55
C ALA A 481 29.72 35.99 -8.88
N GLY A 482 30.17 36.21 -10.13
CA GLY A 482 31.53 35.95 -10.56
C GLY A 482 32.57 36.56 -9.62
N GLY A 483 32.43 37.85 -9.30
CA GLY A 483 33.35 38.57 -8.40
C GLY A 483 33.48 37.95 -7.01
N MET A 484 32.48 37.19 -6.55
CA MET A 484 32.52 36.52 -5.26
C MET A 484 33.30 35.19 -5.34
N PHE A 485 33.18 34.42 -6.42
CA PHE A 485 33.83 33.12 -6.57
C PHE A 485 35.37 33.15 -6.59
N THR A 486 35.99 34.32 -6.76
CA THR A 486 37.45 34.45 -6.85
C THR A 486 38.01 35.25 -5.67
N GLN A 487 38.94 34.66 -4.90
CA GLN A 487 39.48 35.28 -3.70
C GLN A 487 40.65 36.26 -3.96
N GLU A 488 41.47 36.04 -4.98
CA GLU A 488 42.69 36.85 -5.24
C GLU A 488 42.74 37.48 -6.63
N GLU A 489 42.45 36.72 -7.69
CA GLU A 489 42.40 37.25 -9.05
C GLU A 489 41.17 36.77 -9.82
N SER A 490 40.50 37.70 -10.50
CA SER A 490 39.35 37.39 -11.36
C SER A 490 39.73 36.44 -12.50
N MET A 491 38.81 35.52 -12.83
CA MET A 491 38.89 34.69 -14.02
C MET A 491 38.59 35.49 -15.30
N PRO A 492 39.09 35.05 -16.48
CA PRO A 492 38.76 35.69 -17.74
C PRO A 492 37.27 35.51 -18.06
N ILE A 493 36.60 36.63 -18.31
CA ILE A 493 35.17 36.67 -18.64
C ILE A 493 35.02 36.41 -20.14
N ILE A 494 34.16 35.48 -20.52
CA ILE A 494 33.81 35.17 -21.90
C ILE A 494 32.33 35.50 -22.12
N LEU A 495 32.08 36.32 -23.14
CA LEU A 495 30.75 36.75 -23.56
C LEU A 495 30.56 36.31 -25.02
N ASP A 496 29.76 35.28 -25.26
CA ASP A 496 29.45 34.78 -26.61
C ASP A 496 28.08 35.26 -27.09
N GLU A 497 28.08 36.29 -27.94
CA GLU A 497 26.88 36.91 -28.55
C GLU A 497 25.80 37.36 -27.54
N VAL A 498 26.22 37.69 -26.32
CA VAL A 498 25.34 38.02 -25.17
C VAL A 498 24.42 39.22 -25.42
N PHE A 499 24.86 40.20 -26.20
CA PHE A 499 24.14 41.46 -26.37
C PHE A 499 23.29 41.52 -27.64
N ALA A 500 23.04 40.38 -28.29
CA ALA A 500 22.33 40.33 -29.56
C ALA A 500 20.98 41.09 -29.54
N ALA A 501 20.20 40.97 -28.46
CA ALA A 501 18.89 41.61 -28.32
C ALA A 501 18.93 43.02 -27.71
N PHE A 502 20.11 43.59 -27.45
CA PHE A 502 20.22 44.93 -26.87
C PHE A 502 20.03 45.98 -27.96
N ASP A 503 19.25 47.02 -27.63
CA ASP A 503 19.22 48.25 -28.42
C ASP A 503 20.56 49.01 -28.30
N GLU A 504 20.80 49.96 -29.20
CA GLU A 504 22.08 50.69 -29.26
C GLU A 504 22.42 51.41 -27.95
N LYS A 505 21.42 52.01 -27.27
CA LYS A 505 21.64 52.74 -26.02
C LYS A 505 22.07 51.79 -24.89
N ARG A 506 21.39 50.64 -24.76
CA ARG A 506 21.74 49.61 -23.77
C ARG A 506 23.09 49.00 -24.05
N LEU A 507 23.38 48.71 -25.32
CA LEU A 507 24.68 48.17 -25.72
C LEU A 507 25.81 49.15 -25.39
N GLU A 508 25.61 50.42 -25.67
CA GLU A 508 26.56 51.47 -25.32
C GLU A 508 26.82 51.57 -23.82
N ALA A 509 25.77 51.58 -22.99
CA ALA A 509 25.92 51.58 -21.53
C ALA A 509 26.72 50.39 -21.02
N VAL A 510 26.44 49.20 -21.55
CA VAL A 510 27.12 47.95 -21.14
C VAL A 510 28.57 47.93 -21.61
N LEU A 511 28.86 48.35 -22.83
CA LEU A 511 30.25 48.42 -23.33
C LEU A 511 31.08 49.45 -22.56
N GLN A 512 30.50 50.60 -22.19
CA GLN A 512 31.15 51.56 -21.30
C GLN A 512 31.46 50.95 -19.93
N TRP A 513 30.52 50.20 -19.36
CA TRP A 513 30.74 49.49 -18.10
C TRP A 513 31.83 48.42 -18.22
N LEU A 514 31.81 47.61 -19.28
CA LEU A 514 32.81 46.56 -19.54
C LEU A 514 34.22 47.14 -19.72
N GLY A 515 34.34 48.28 -20.41
CA GLY A 515 35.63 48.96 -20.62
C GLY A 515 36.30 49.46 -19.34
N ARG A 516 35.55 49.60 -18.23
CA ARG A 516 36.08 50.02 -16.92
C ARG A 516 36.52 48.84 -16.06
N GLN A 517 36.17 47.62 -16.42
CA GLN A 517 36.50 46.43 -15.63
C GLN A 517 37.99 46.13 -15.72
N LYS A 518 38.58 45.75 -14.57
CA LYS A 518 40.01 45.41 -14.47
C LYS A 518 40.33 43.99 -14.99
N GLY A 519 39.31 43.12 -15.02
CA GLY A 519 39.42 41.75 -15.50
C GLY A 519 39.63 41.66 -17.01
N GLN A 520 40.17 40.54 -17.48
CA GLN A 520 40.25 40.27 -18.91
C GLN A 520 38.90 39.79 -19.42
N ILE A 521 38.39 40.42 -20.49
CA ILE A 521 37.09 40.12 -21.08
C ILE A 521 37.29 39.73 -22.54
N PHE A 522 36.62 38.67 -22.97
CA PHE A 522 36.55 38.20 -24.34
C PHE A 522 35.10 38.32 -24.84
N LEU A 523 34.84 39.31 -25.70
CA LEU A 523 33.55 39.53 -26.33
C LEU A 523 33.57 38.93 -27.73
N PHE A 524 32.91 37.80 -27.92
CA PHE A 524 32.69 37.17 -29.22
C PHE A 524 31.44 37.77 -29.85
N THR A 525 31.57 38.29 -31.08
CA THR A 525 30.46 38.89 -31.82
C THR A 525 30.58 38.63 -33.32
N CYS A 526 29.43 38.45 -34.00
CA CYS A 526 29.34 38.48 -35.46
C CYS A 526 29.03 39.88 -36.02
N GLN A 527 28.68 40.84 -35.15
CA GLN A 527 28.25 42.17 -35.55
C GLN A 527 29.39 43.18 -35.39
N ARG A 528 29.37 44.22 -36.23
CA ARG A 528 30.38 45.30 -36.17
C ARG A 528 30.00 46.41 -35.19
N ARG A 529 28.72 46.50 -34.82
CA ARG A 529 28.18 47.54 -33.94
C ARG A 529 28.92 47.64 -32.60
N GLU A 530 29.36 46.53 -32.01
CA GLU A 530 30.10 46.55 -30.75
C GLU A 530 31.44 47.29 -30.92
N MET A 531 32.18 46.99 -32.01
CA MET A 531 33.42 47.68 -32.33
C MET A 531 33.19 49.16 -32.66
N GLU A 532 32.16 49.48 -33.45
CA GLU A 532 31.84 50.86 -33.82
C GLU A 532 31.50 51.72 -32.59
N ILE A 533 30.76 51.17 -31.61
CA ILE A 533 30.45 51.87 -30.35
C ILE A 533 31.71 52.03 -29.48
N LEU A 534 32.56 51.01 -29.40
CA LEU A 534 33.83 51.08 -28.66
C LEU A 534 34.75 52.15 -29.24
N GLU A 535 34.89 52.19 -30.58
CA GLU A 535 35.67 53.19 -31.31
C GLU A 535 35.07 54.61 -31.10
N ARG A 536 33.76 54.77 -31.26
CA ARG A 536 33.04 56.05 -31.06
C ARG A 536 33.26 56.63 -29.66
N ASN A 537 33.26 55.75 -28.64
CA ASN A 537 33.40 56.14 -27.24
C ASN A 537 34.84 56.11 -26.72
N HIS A 538 35.84 55.87 -27.59
CA HIS A 538 37.25 55.83 -27.23
C HIS A 538 37.57 54.81 -26.13
N ILE A 539 36.84 53.69 -26.10
CA ILE A 539 37.06 52.62 -25.13
C ILE A 539 38.17 51.72 -25.67
N PRO A 540 39.29 51.52 -24.94
CA PRO A 540 40.38 50.69 -25.42
C PRO A 540 39.98 49.22 -25.47
N TYR A 541 40.27 48.55 -26.58
CA TYR A 541 40.03 47.12 -26.72
C TYR A 541 41.06 46.45 -27.65
N GLY A 542 41.32 45.16 -27.43
CA GLY A 542 42.06 44.31 -28.34
C GLY A 542 41.15 43.80 -29.46
N LYS A 543 41.55 43.94 -30.72
CA LYS A 543 40.79 43.44 -31.87
C LYS A 543 41.39 42.14 -32.39
N ILE A 544 40.61 41.06 -32.38
CA ILE A 544 40.99 39.75 -32.91
C ILE A 544 39.99 39.37 -34.01
N MET A 545 40.50 39.16 -35.23
CA MET A 545 39.67 38.81 -36.38
C MET A 545 39.80 37.30 -36.65
N LEU A 546 38.68 36.59 -36.64
CA LEU A 546 38.58 35.20 -37.08
C LEU A 546 38.06 35.18 -38.52
N SER A 547 38.91 34.77 -39.46
CA SER A 547 38.54 34.50 -40.85
C SER A 547 38.54 32.98 -41.11
N ARG A 548 37.78 32.57 -42.13
CA ARG A 548 37.80 31.18 -42.63
C ARG A 548 39.14 30.83 -43.26
#